data_AF-A0A7V2X8N7-F1
#
_entry.id   AF-A0A7V2X8N7-F1
#
_cell.length_a   1.000
_cell.length_b   1.000
_cell.length_c   1.000
_cell.angle_alpha   90.00
_cell.angle_beta   90.00
_cell.angle_gamma   90.00
#
_symmetry.space_group_name_H-M   'P 1'
#
loop_
_entity.id
_entity.type
_entity.pdbx_description
1 polymer ?
#
loop_
_entity_poly.entity_id
_entity_poly.type
_entity_poly.pdbx_seq_one_letter_code
_entity_poly.pdbx_strand_id
1 'polypeptide(L)'
;MDCEENSACGGAKASSWTPAAMAFLAALWVLFSARISAAQDESRRYIDEGLQMELADRFFDDGDFEGAAREYKRFLFFFPRSLRADESRIKIARSYFRGQKWEEALAACDHLIQKEPPPSIKAEAFFLRGDVLAVKRQYPEARESFRKARESSPGSAIAEEAQFQIARTYLREERYKEAAGEFRKVEPGSRLHARSEALARGLDRISEVPRKSPAAAGMMSAVLPGAGQAYCGEYGRAAVAFLLNGVFIWGMVESFRHGNDAVGGILAVFEAGWYSANILNAVNSAEKYNRRQTREYLEGLEKGSGFSLAPSLQGRTPVIAWRYVF
;
A
#
# COMPACT_ATOMS: atom_id res chain seq x y z
N MET A 1 16.83 -92.86 -56.54
CA MET A 1 16.98 -92.43 -57.93
C MET A 1 16.26 -91.12 -58.14
N ASP A 2 16.87 -89.96 -58.07
CA ASP A 2 17.96 -89.44 -57.24
C ASP A 2 17.88 -87.91 -57.36
N CYS A 3 18.02 -87.25 -56.21
CA CYS A 3 18.40 -85.86 -55.92
C CYS A 3 17.94 -84.73 -56.87
N GLU A 4 16.98 -83.94 -56.38
CA GLU A 4 16.61 -82.61 -56.90
C GLU A 4 17.69 -81.55 -56.64
N GLU A 5 17.93 -80.76 -57.68
CA GLU A 5 18.59 -79.45 -57.73
C GLU A 5 17.74 -78.32 -57.09
N ASN A 6 18.41 -77.39 -56.38
CA ASN A 6 18.26 -75.92 -56.52
C ASN A 6 19.14 -75.23 -55.46
N SER A 7 20.20 -74.49 -55.81
CA SER A 7 20.19 -73.10 -56.31
C SER A 7 19.46 -72.15 -55.33
N ALA A 8 20.00 -71.07 -54.76
CA ALA A 8 21.03 -70.16 -55.22
C ALA A 8 21.70 -69.45 -54.02
N CYS A 9 23.04 -69.43 -54.00
CA CYS A 9 23.82 -68.52 -53.17
C CYS A 9 24.03 -67.23 -53.99
N GLY A 10 23.10 -66.29 -53.87
CA GLY A 10 23.18 -64.98 -54.53
C GLY A 10 24.24 -64.10 -53.86
N GLY A 11 25.46 -64.09 -54.39
CA GLY A 11 26.47 -63.11 -54.06
C GLY A 11 25.99 -61.71 -54.46
N ALA A 12 25.65 -60.88 -53.48
CA ALA A 12 25.35 -59.48 -53.71
C ALA A 12 26.62 -58.78 -54.22
N LYS A 13 26.67 -58.47 -55.52
CA LYS A 13 27.68 -57.59 -56.12
C LYS A 13 27.65 -56.25 -55.39
N ALA A 14 28.77 -55.85 -54.80
CA ALA A 14 28.94 -54.51 -54.25
C ALA A 14 28.67 -53.49 -55.36
N SER A 15 27.61 -52.67 -55.20
CA SER A 15 27.29 -51.61 -56.14
C SER A 15 28.41 -50.57 -56.11
N SER A 16 29.23 -50.51 -57.16
CA SER A 16 30.22 -49.45 -57.32
C SER A 16 29.48 -48.15 -57.62
N TRP A 17 29.56 -47.20 -56.69
CA TRP A 17 29.00 -45.87 -56.89
C TRP A 17 29.73 -45.18 -58.05
N THR A 18 28.99 -44.62 -59.00
CA THR A 18 29.61 -43.83 -60.07
C THR A 18 30.20 -42.54 -59.48
N PRO A 19 31.29 -41.99 -60.06
CA PRO A 19 31.88 -40.73 -59.59
C PRO A 19 30.86 -39.59 -59.51
N ALA A 20 29.87 -39.58 -60.41
CA ALA A 20 28.77 -38.62 -60.42
C ALA A 20 27.84 -38.76 -59.20
N ALA A 21 27.51 -40.00 -58.79
CA ALA A 21 26.68 -40.24 -57.62
C ALA A 21 27.39 -39.85 -56.32
N MET A 22 28.71 -40.10 -56.24
CA MET A 22 29.55 -39.67 -55.12
C MET A 22 29.63 -38.13 -55.04
N ALA A 23 29.81 -37.45 -56.18
CA ALA A 23 29.83 -35.99 -56.23
C ALA A 23 28.48 -35.37 -55.83
N PHE A 24 27.36 -35.98 -56.26
CA PHE A 24 26.02 -35.53 -55.91
C PHE A 24 25.73 -35.69 -54.40
N LEU A 25 26.10 -36.83 -53.81
CA LEU A 25 25.97 -37.05 -52.36
C LEU A 25 26.89 -36.13 -51.55
N ALA A 26 28.10 -35.86 -52.03
CA ALA A 26 28.99 -34.88 -51.41
C ALA A 26 28.40 -33.46 -51.45
N ALA A 27 27.82 -33.05 -52.59
CA ALA A 27 27.15 -31.76 -52.70
C ALA A 27 25.92 -31.65 -51.78
N LEU A 28 25.11 -32.72 -51.69
CA LEU A 28 24.00 -32.78 -50.73
C LEU A 28 24.48 -32.70 -49.27
N TRP A 29 25.59 -33.36 -48.93
CA TRP A 29 26.17 -33.31 -47.60
C TRP A 29 26.74 -31.93 -47.26
N VAL A 30 27.36 -31.24 -48.22
CA VAL A 30 27.81 -29.84 -48.07
C VAL A 30 26.63 -28.90 -47.88
N LEU A 31 25.56 -29.04 -48.66
CA LEU A 31 24.35 -28.22 -48.51
C LEU A 31 23.62 -28.50 -47.18
N PHE A 32 23.59 -29.76 -46.75
CA PHE A 32 23.00 -30.17 -45.48
C PHE A 32 23.81 -29.68 -44.28
N SER A 33 25.13 -29.82 -44.31
CA SER A 33 26.02 -29.32 -43.25
C SER A 33 26.04 -27.79 -43.17
N ALA A 34 25.99 -27.08 -44.31
CA ALA A 34 25.84 -25.63 -44.34
C ALA A 34 24.51 -25.17 -43.69
N ARG A 35 23.40 -25.91 -43.93
CA ARG A 35 22.11 -25.63 -43.27
C ARG A 35 22.13 -25.92 -41.76
N ILE A 36 22.83 -26.96 -41.31
CA ILE A 36 23.01 -27.23 -39.87
C ILE A 36 23.82 -26.11 -39.22
N SER A 37 24.88 -25.62 -39.86
CA SER A 37 25.69 -24.50 -39.34
C SER A 37 24.89 -23.21 -39.25
N ALA A 38 24.09 -22.88 -40.28
CA ALA A 38 23.21 -21.71 -40.26
C ALA A 38 22.09 -21.82 -39.19
N ALA A 39 21.51 -23.00 -38.99
CA ALA A 39 20.51 -23.25 -37.95
C ALA A 39 21.11 -23.27 -36.52
N GLN A 40 22.39 -23.66 -36.38
CA GLN A 40 23.13 -23.57 -35.13
C GLN A 40 23.51 -22.13 -34.78
N ASP A 41 23.67 -21.26 -35.77
CA ASP A 41 23.94 -19.84 -35.58
C ASP A 41 22.68 -19.08 -35.12
N GLU A 42 21.50 -19.39 -35.68
CA GLU A 42 20.20 -18.86 -35.20
C GLU A 42 19.82 -19.32 -33.77
N SER A 43 20.37 -20.46 -33.32
CA SER A 43 20.07 -21.03 -31.98
C SER A 43 21.10 -20.70 -30.91
N ARG A 44 22.19 -20.00 -31.24
CA ARG A 44 22.99 -19.28 -30.24
C ARG A 44 22.21 -18.05 -29.79
N ARG A 45 21.26 -18.25 -28.88
CA ARG A 45 20.64 -17.17 -28.12
C ARG A 45 21.74 -16.41 -27.37
N TYR A 46 22.23 -15.33 -27.96
CA TYR A 46 23.05 -14.37 -27.24
C TYR A 46 22.17 -13.79 -26.14
N ILE A 47 22.57 -13.97 -24.88
CA ILE A 47 21.92 -13.28 -23.78
C ILE A 47 22.31 -11.82 -23.99
N ASP A 48 21.36 -11.03 -24.49
CA ASP A 48 21.54 -9.61 -24.75
C ASP A 48 21.14 -8.82 -23.50
N GLU A 49 21.96 -7.83 -23.15
CA GLU A 49 21.75 -6.98 -21.98
C GLU A 49 20.43 -6.21 -22.06
N GLY A 50 20.16 -5.59 -23.21
CA GLY A 50 18.95 -4.82 -23.47
C GLY A 50 17.71 -5.70 -23.41
N LEU A 51 17.74 -6.84 -24.08
CA LEU A 51 16.62 -7.79 -24.11
C LEU A 51 16.32 -8.36 -22.72
N GLN A 52 17.34 -8.69 -21.94
CA GLN A 52 17.16 -9.21 -20.58
C GLN A 52 16.55 -8.17 -19.65
N MET A 53 16.93 -6.90 -19.80
CA MET A 53 16.34 -5.81 -19.04
C MET A 53 14.89 -5.53 -19.47
N GLU A 54 14.62 -5.49 -20.78
CA GLU A 54 13.26 -5.29 -21.30
C GLU A 54 12.31 -6.40 -20.82
N LEU A 55 12.78 -7.65 -20.80
CA LEU A 55 11.98 -8.75 -20.26
C LEU A 55 11.62 -8.52 -18.79
N ALA A 56 12.58 -8.08 -17.97
CA ALA A 56 12.35 -7.79 -16.56
C ALA A 56 11.39 -6.60 -16.36
N ASP A 57 11.51 -5.57 -17.20
CA ASP A 57 10.60 -4.43 -17.25
C ASP A 57 9.17 -4.89 -17.61
N ARG A 58 9.00 -5.76 -18.61
CA ARG A 58 7.67 -6.30 -18.96
C ARG A 58 7.01 -7.07 -17.83
N PHE A 59 7.74 -7.97 -17.16
CA PHE A 59 7.18 -8.64 -15.98
C PHE A 59 6.72 -7.64 -14.90
N PHE A 60 7.47 -6.55 -14.71
CA PHE A 60 7.11 -5.51 -13.76
C PHE A 60 5.83 -4.78 -14.17
N ASP A 61 5.71 -4.43 -15.46
CA ASP A 61 4.55 -3.73 -16.02
C ASP A 61 3.29 -4.62 -16.04
N ASP A 62 3.46 -5.93 -16.27
CA ASP A 62 2.41 -6.95 -16.16
C ASP A 62 1.96 -7.21 -14.70
N GLY A 63 2.67 -6.63 -13.73
CA GLY A 63 2.38 -6.77 -12.31
C GLY A 63 2.91 -8.07 -11.67
N ASP A 64 3.60 -8.92 -12.44
CA ASP A 64 4.35 -10.06 -11.90
C ASP A 64 5.69 -9.57 -11.33
N PHE A 65 5.60 -8.94 -10.15
CA PHE A 65 6.76 -8.37 -9.48
C PHE A 65 7.77 -9.44 -9.02
N GLU A 66 7.34 -10.68 -8.82
CA GLU A 66 8.25 -11.78 -8.50
C GLU A 66 9.05 -12.22 -9.73
N GLY A 67 8.38 -12.36 -10.87
CA GLY A 67 9.00 -12.55 -12.18
C GLY A 67 9.99 -11.43 -12.49
N ALA A 68 9.57 -10.18 -12.31
CA ALA A 68 10.43 -9.01 -12.52
C ALA A 68 11.70 -9.06 -11.67
N ALA A 69 11.56 -9.27 -10.36
CA ALA A 69 12.71 -9.38 -9.45
C ALA A 69 13.64 -10.53 -9.85
N ARG A 70 13.10 -11.66 -10.32
CA ARG A 70 13.87 -12.81 -10.81
C ARG A 70 14.66 -12.46 -12.07
N GLU A 71 14.03 -11.78 -13.02
CA GLU A 71 14.65 -11.40 -14.29
C GLU A 71 15.71 -10.29 -14.13
N TYR A 72 15.50 -9.32 -13.23
CA TYR A 72 16.55 -8.36 -12.85
C TYR A 72 17.72 -9.04 -12.12
N LYS A 73 17.46 -10.04 -11.25
CA LYS A 73 18.54 -10.83 -10.65
C LYS A 73 19.32 -11.62 -11.70
N ARG A 74 18.61 -12.15 -12.71
CA ARG A 74 19.23 -12.84 -13.85
C ARG A 74 20.09 -11.90 -14.69
N PHE A 75 19.62 -10.67 -14.91
CA PHE A 75 20.43 -9.60 -15.49
C PHE A 75 21.74 -9.40 -14.72
N LEU A 76 21.67 -9.25 -13.40
CA LEU A 76 22.86 -9.05 -12.56
C LEU A 76 23.81 -10.26 -12.57
N PHE A 77 23.30 -11.47 -12.80
CA PHE A 77 24.10 -12.67 -12.91
C PHE A 77 24.89 -12.71 -14.22
N PHE A 78 24.25 -12.40 -15.35
CA PHE A 78 24.91 -12.42 -16.67
C PHE A 78 25.74 -11.17 -16.95
N PHE A 79 25.34 -10.01 -16.39
CA PHE A 79 25.97 -8.71 -16.65
C PHE A 79 26.40 -8.00 -15.35
N PRO A 80 27.22 -8.63 -14.49
CA PRO A 80 27.55 -8.08 -13.17
C PRO A 80 28.33 -6.75 -13.20
N ARG A 81 28.95 -6.42 -14.33
CA ARG A 81 29.73 -5.19 -14.58
C ARG A 81 29.03 -4.18 -15.50
N SER A 82 27.77 -4.43 -15.87
CA SER A 82 26.99 -3.49 -16.68
C SER A 82 26.83 -2.14 -15.97
N LEU A 83 26.80 -1.06 -16.75
CA LEU A 83 26.45 0.28 -16.26
C LEU A 83 25.02 0.36 -15.70
N ARG A 84 24.16 -0.59 -16.06
CA ARG A 84 22.78 -0.73 -15.57
C ARG A 84 22.67 -1.61 -14.33
N ALA A 85 23.78 -2.13 -13.80
CA ALA A 85 23.73 -3.02 -12.64
C ALA A 85 23.08 -2.35 -11.41
N ASP A 86 23.37 -1.07 -11.14
CA ASP A 86 22.71 -0.37 -10.03
C ASP A 86 21.24 -0.05 -10.32
N GLU A 87 20.91 0.24 -11.59
CA GLU A 87 19.52 0.38 -12.06
C GLU A 87 18.71 -0.91 -11.82
N SER A 88 19.27 -2.07 -12.17
CA SER A 88 18.62 -3.36 -11.91
C SER A 88 18.47 -3.64 -10.41
N ARG A 89 19.43 -3.24 -9.57
CA ARG A 89 19.34 -3.42 -8.11
C ARG A 89 18.19 -2.64 -7.50
N ILE A 90 18.01 -1.36 -7.88
CA ILE A 90 16.88 -0.57 -7.36
C ILE A 90 15.55 -1.09 -7.91
N LYS A 91 15.52 -1.56 -9.15
CA LYS A 91 14.33 -2.21 -9.73
C LYS A 91 13.94 -3.51 -9.03
N ILE A 92 14.90 -4.30 -8.52
CA ILE A 92 14.63 -5.46 -7.65
C ILE A 92 13.93 -5.02 -6.37
N ALA A 93 14.47 -4.02 -5.67
CA ALA A 93 13.86 -3.51 -4.44
C ALA A 93 12.44 -2.98 -4.70
N ARG A 94 12.26 -2.24 -5.80
CA ARG A 94 10.96 -1.71 -6.23
C ARG A 94 9.97 -2.82 -6.54
N SER A 95 10.41 -3.89 -7.20
CA SER A 95 9.59 -5.06 -7.48
C SER A 95 9.10 -5.69 -6.17
N TYR A 96 9.99 -5.89 -5.19
CA TYR A 96 9.57 -6.40 -3.88
C TYR A 96 8.58 -5.49 -3.16
N PHE A 97 8.80 -4.17 -3.18
CA PHE A 97 7.86 -3.22 -2.60
C PHE A 97 6.48 -3.30 -3.26
N ARG A 98 6.42 -3.33 -4.59
CA ARG A 98 5.15 -3.41 -5.34
C ARG A 98 4.44 -4.75 -5.14
N GLY A 99 5.22 -5.83 -4.98
CA GLY A 99 4.74 -7.15 -4.59
C GLY A 99 4.43 -7.30 -3.10
N GLN A 100 4.47 -6.22 -2.31
CA GLN A 100 4.19 -6.21 -0.87
C GLN A 100 5.12 -7.11 -0.03
N LYS A 101 6.30 -7.42 -0.57
CA LYS A 101 7.36 -8.19 0.08
C LYS A 101 8.28 -7.24 0.84
N TRP A 102 7.80 -6.77 1.99
CA TRP A 102 8.41 -5.66 2.72
C TRP A 102 9.82 -5.98 3.22
N GLU A 103 10.06 -7.19 3.73
CA GLU A 103 11.38 -7.55 4.27
C GLU A 103 12.41 -7.70 3.14
N GLU A 104 12.02 -8.32 2.02
CA GLU A 104 12.89 -8.44 0.85
C GLU A 104 13.18 -7.08 0.21
N ALA A 105 12.21 -6.17 0.21
CA ALA A 105 12.41 -4.79 -0.26
C ALA A 105 13.41 -4.03 0.62
N LEU A 106 13.29 -4.14 1.96
CA LEU A 106 14.24 -3.53 2.90
C LEU A 106 15.64 -4.10 2.70
N ALA A 107 15.78 -5.43 2.67
CA ALA A 107 17.07 -6.09 2.48
C ALA A 107 17.72 -5.70 1.14
N ALA A 108 16.93 -5.60 0.06
CA ALA A 108 17.42 -5.15 -1.24
C ALA A 108 17.87 -3.68 -1.23
N CYS A 109 17.10 -2.79 -0.57
CA CYS A 109 17.50 -1.38 -0.39
C CYS A 109 18.80 -1.27 0.42
N ASP A 110 18.88 -1.94 1.57
CA ASP A 110 20.03 -1.88 2.47
C ASP A 110 21.30 -2.39 1.78
N HIS A 111 21.20 -3.51 1.07
CA HIS A 111 22.33 -4.06 0.30
C HIS A 111 22.76 -3.14 -0.85
N LEU A 112 21.82 -2.48 -1.54
CA LEU A 112 22.15 -1.50 -2.57
C LEU A 112 22.85 -0.28 -1.96
N ILE A 113 22.32 0.28 -0.87
CA ILE A 113 22.89 1.45 -0.17
C ILE A 113 24.33 1.17 0.27
N GLN A 114 24.60 -0.04 0.81
CA GLN A 114 25.96 -0.45 1.24
C GLN A 114 26.98 -0.49 0.10
N LYS A 115 26.53 -0.63 -1.15
CA LYS A 115 27.41 -0.61 -2.33
C LYS A 115 27.78 0.79 -2.80
N GLU A 116 27.26 1.83 -2.14
CA GLU A 116 27.55 3.22 -2.46
C GLU A 116 27.28 3.56 -3.94
N PRO A 117 26.02 3.36 -4.42
CA PRO A 117 25.66 3.60 -5.80
C PRO A 117 25.67 5.12 -6.10
N PRO A 118 25.56 5.52 -7.38
CA PRO A 118 25.48 6.93 -7.76
C PRO A 118 24.42 7.69 -6.94
N PRO A 119 24.64 9.00 -6.66
CA PRO A 119 23.80 9.79 -5.76
C PRO A 119 22.28 9.72 -6.03
N SER A 120 21.88 9.71 -7.31
CA SER A 120 20.48 9.58 -7.72
C SER A 120 19.86 8.23 -7.32
N ILE A 121 20.57 7.12 -7.56
CA ILE A 121 20.13 5.78 -7.20
C ILE A 121 20.15 5.59 -5.68
N LYS A 122 21.15 6.17 -5.00
CA LYS A 122 21.24 6.15 -3.53
C LYS A 122 20.05 6.87 -2.90
N ALA A 123 19.68 8.04 -3.43
CA ALA A 123 18.49 8.77 -3.00
C ALA A 123 17.21 7.95 -3.19
N GLU A 124 17.05 7.31 -4.35
CA GLU A 124 15.90 6.44 -4.64
C GLU A 124 15.82 5.23 -3.70
N ALA A 125 16.96 4.59 -3.40
CA ALA A 125 17.03 3.46 -2.48
C ALA A 125 16.62 3.86 -1.05
N PHE A 126 17.11 5.00 -0.56
CA PHE A 126 16.69 5.53 0.74
C PHE A 126 15.20 5.93 0.74
N PHE A 127 14.71 6.52 -0.34
CA PHE A 127 13.31 6.89 -0.47
C PHE A 127 12.41 5.64 -0.37
N LEU A 128 12.70 4.60 -1.16
CA LEU A 128 11.96 3.35 -1.15
C LEU A 128 12.03 2.64 0.21
N ARG A 129 13.21 2.65 0.85
CA ARG A 129 13.36 2.16 2.23
C ARG A 129 12.45 2.92 3.19
N GLY A 130 12.35 4.24 3.06
CA GLY A 130 11.44 5.10 3.82
C GLY A 130 9.97 4.70 3.62
N ASP A 131 9.56 4.46 2.37
CA ASP A 131 8.20 4.01 2.05
C ASP A 131 7.86 2.67 2.72
N VAL A 132 8.78 1.69 2.66
CA VAL A 132 8.56 0.39 3.30
C VAL A 132 8.40 0.54 4.82
N LEU A 133 9.26 1.33 5.47
CA LEU A 133 9.18 1.61 6.90
C LEU A 133 7.88 2.33 7.27
N ALA A 134 7.43 3.27 6.44
CA ALA A 134 6.17 3.98 6.64
C ALA A 134 4.94 3.07 6.52
N VAL A 135 4.97 2.07 5.63
CA VAL A 135 3.93 1.03 5.54
C VAL A 135 3.94 0.15 6.80
N LYS A 136 5.13 -0.21 7.30
CA LYS A 136 5.32 -0.93 8.57
C LYS A 136 5.02 -0.09 9.82
N ARG A 137 4.59 1.17 9.66
CA ARG A 137 4.33 2.16 10.74
C ARG A 137 5.54 2.49 11.61
N GLN A 138 6.74 2.23 11.11
CA GLN A 138 8.03 2.61 11.71
C GLN A 138 8.37 4.03 11.28
N TYR A 139 7.56 4.99 11.72
CA TYR A 139 7.61 6.37 11.23
C TYR A 139 8.91 7.11 11.57
N PRO A 140 9.51 6.98 12.77
CA PRO A 140 10.81 7.59 13.06
C PRO A 140 11.92 7.14 12.09
N GLU A 141 12.01 5.84 11.82
CA GLU A 141 12.99 5.23 10.93
C GLU A 141 12.69 5.59 9.46
N ALA A 142 11.42 5.67 9.09
CA ALA A 142 11.00 6.15 7.77
C ALA A 142 11.49 7.59 7.53
N ARG A 143 11.32 8.49 8.51
CA ARG A 143 11.81 9.87 8.42
C ARG A 143 13.32 9.96 8.28
N GLU A 144 14.06 9.10 8.99
CA GLU A 144 15.51 9.03 8.85
C GLU A 144 15.91 8.60 7.43
N SER A 145 15.25 7.58 6.88
CA SER A 145 15.46 7.16 5.49
C SER A 145 15.15 8.30 4.50
N PHE A 146 14.02 8.98 4.64
CA PHE A 146 13.67 10.10 3.76
C PHE A 146 14.65 11.27 3.90
N ARG A 147 15.15 11.56 5.10
CA ARG A 147 16.20 12.56 5.32
C ARG A 147 17.47 12.22 4.54
N LYS A 148 17.92 10.96 4.62
CA LYS A 148 19.08 10.46 3.86
C LYS A 148 18.84 10.49 2.34
N ALA A 149 17.61 10.24 1.89
CA ALA A 149 17.25 10.38 0.47
C ALA A 149 17.45 11.82 -0.01
N ARG A 150 16.95 12.79 0.77
CA ARG A 150 17.09 14.22 0.49
C ARG A 150 18.56 14.68 0.48
N GLU A 151 19.35 14.20 1.43
CA GLU A 151 20.80 14.49 1.53
C GLU A 151 21.61 13.87 0.38
N SER A 152 21.19 12.70 -0.12
CA SER A 152 21.88 11.99 -1.21
C SER A 152 21.71 12.68 -2.57
N SER A 153 20.61 13.40 -2.79
CA SER A 153 20.39 14.13 -4.05
C SER A 153 19.64 15.46 -3.83
N PRO A 154 20.29 16.47 -3.22
CA PRO A 154 19.66 17.76 -2.93
C PRO A 154 19.14 18.45 -4.20
N GLY A 155 17.97 19.11 -4.10
CA GLY A 155 17.32 19.80 -5.23
C GLY A 155 16.72 18.89 -6.30
N SER A 156 16.79 17.56 -6.13
CA SER A 156 16.10 16.62 -7.03
C SER A 156 14.63 16.48 -6.67
N ALA A 157 13.81 16.02 -7.63
CA ALA A 157 12.41 15.68 -7.35
C ALA A 157 12.25 14.64 -6.24
N ILE A 158 13.21 13.72 -6.07
CA ILE A 158 13.22 12.73 -4.98
C ILE A 158 13.44 13.42 -3.63
N ALA A 159 14.33 14.42 -3.56
CA ALA A 159 14.56 15.19 -2.34
C ALA A 159 13.32 16.00 -1.91
N GLU A 160 12.62 16.60 -2.87
CA GLU A 160 11.36 17.30 -2.63
C GLU A 160 10.26 16.35 -2.13
N GLU A 161 10.08 15.21 -2.80
CA GLU A 161 9.11 14.19 -2.39
C GLU A 161 9.47 13.60 -1.02
N ALA A 162 10.76 13.38 -0.73
CA ALA A 162 11.21 12.90 0.57
C ALA A 162 10.81 13.87 1.71
N GLN A 163 10.96 15.18 1.50
CA GLN A 163 10.50 16.19 2.46
C GLN A 163 8.99 16.12 2.67
N PHE A 164 8.23 15.97 1.59
CA PHE A 164 6.78 15.78 1.66
C PHE A 164 6.39 14.53 2.43
N GLN A 165 7.09 13.41 2.22
CA GLN A 165 6.84 12.16 2.93
C GLN A 165 7.19 12.25 4.42
N ILE A 166 8.25 12.98 4.80
CA ILE A 166 8.54 13.28 6.22
C ILE A 166 7.33 13.93 6.89
N ALA A 167 6.74 14.95 6.27
CA ALA A 167 5.54 15.62 6.79
C ALA A 167 4.35 14.65 6.89
N ARG A 168 4.13 13.80 5.87
CA ARG A 168 3.07 12.78 5.88
C ARG A 168 3.25 11.75 7.00
N THR A 169 4.49 11.38 7.35
CA THR A 169 4.70 10.46 8.47
C THR A 169 4.25 11.06 9.80
N TYR A 170 4.53 12.34 10.05
CA TYR A 170 4.01 13.04 11.25
C TYR A 170 2.49 13.15 11.21
N LEU A 171 1.90 13.40 10.04
CA LEU A 171 0.45 13.42 9.88
C LEU A 171 -0.19 12.08 10.23
N ARG A 172 0.43 10.95 9.82
CA ARG A 172 -0.03 9.59 10.17
C ARG A 172 0.10 9.28 11.66
N GLU A 173 0.98 9.96 12.38
CA GLU A 173 1.09 9.90 13.85
C GLU A 173 0.15 10.88 14.57
N GLU A 174 -0.73 11.58 13.85
CA GLU A 174 -1.61 12.64 14.37
C GLU A 174 -0.83 13.82 15.01
N ARG A 175 0.45 13.96 14.66
CA ARG A 175 1.35 15.04 15.11
C ARG A 175 1.23 16.25 14.19
N TYR A 176 0.06 16.89 14.25
CA TYR A 176 -0.36 17.91 13.27
C TYR A 176 0.57 19.14 13.23
N LYS A 177 1.10 19.58 14.38
CA LYS A 177 2.00 20.74 14.44
C LYS A 177 3.33 20.46 13.73
N GLU A 178 3.92 19.31 14.00
CA GLU A 178 5.14 18.86 13.36
C GLU A 178 4.93 18.60 11.88
N ALA A 179 3.81 17.96 11.50
CA ALA A 179 3.44 17.76 10.11
C ALA A 179 3.35 19.09 9.35
N ALA A 180 2.64 20.10 9.90
CA ALA A 180 2.57 21.43 9.31
C ALA A 180 3.95 22.08 9.18
N GLY A 181 4.80 21.96 10.20
CA GLY A 181 6.18 22.45 10.17
C GLY A 181 7.02 21.83 9.05
N GLU A 182 6.91 20.52 8.84
CA GLU A 182 7.64 19.81 7.79
C GLU A 182 7.07 20.06 6.38
N PHE A 183 5.75 20.25 6.23
CA PHE A 183 5.16 20.62 4.94
C PHE A 183 5.70 21.99 4.45
N ARG A 184 5.85 22.96 5.35
CA ARG A 184 6.40 24.29 5.00
C ARG A 184 7.87 24.27 4.55
N LYS A 185 8.60 23.19 4.82
CA LYS A 185 10.00 23.03 4.38
C LYS A 185 10.12 22.54 2.93
N VAL A 186 9.02 22.17 2.27
CA VAL A 186 9.04 21.84 0.85
C VAL A 186 9.36 23.12 0.05
N GLU A 187 10.43 23.08 -0.74
CA GLU A 187 11.00 24.26 -1.39
C GLU A 187 10.01 24.95 -2.35
N PRO A 188 9.99 26.29 -2.46
CA PRO A 188 9.10 27.02 -3.36
C PRO A 188 9.15 26.64 -4.84
N GLY A 189 10.29 26.12 -5.31
CA GLY A 189 10.46 25.63 -6.68
C GLY A 189 9.82 24.26 -6.95
N SER A 190 9.44 23.54 -5.88
CA SER A 190 8.86 22.20 -5.99
C SER A 190 7.44 22.25 -6.54
N ARG A 191 7.10 21.25 -7.37
CA ARG A 191 5.71 21.01 -7.80
C ARG A 191 4.77 20.71 -6.63
N LEU A 192 5.31 20.28 -5.48
CA LEU A 192 4.56 19.96 -4.29
C LEU A 192 4.33 21.17 -3.38
N HIS A 193 5.04 22.29 -3.58
CA HIS A 193 5.03 23.42 -2.65
C HIS A 193 3.63 23.96 -2.35
N ALA A 194 2.85 24.28 -3.39
CA ALA A 194 1.50 24.82 -3.23
C ALA A 194 0.58 23.87 -2.44
N ARG A 195 0.70 22.57 -2.69
CA ARG A 195 -0.05 21.53 -1.98
C ARG A 195 0.40 21.44 -0.52
N SER A 196 1.70 21.43 -0.26
CA SER A 196 2.27 21.38 1.09
C SER A 196 1.85 22.59 1.91
N GLU A 197 1.87 23.79 1.33
CA GLU A 197 1.47 25.02 2.02
C GLU A 197 -0.03 25.03 2.35
N ALA A 198 -0.86 24.51 1.44
CA ALA A 198 -2.29 24.32 1.70
C ALA A 198 -2.53 23.33 2.86
N LEU A 199 -1.82 22.19 2.86
CA LEU A 199 -1.88 21.21 3.94
C LEU A 199 -1.41 21.82 5.28
N ALA A 200 -0.27 22.53 5.29
CA ALA A 200 0.25 23.17 6.50
C ALA A 200 -0.76 24.14 7.12
N ARG A 201 -1.33 25.05 6.33
CA ARG A 201 -2.35 26.01 6.80
C ARG A 201 -3.62 25.31 7.29
N GLY A 202 -4.04 24.25 6.59
CA GLY A 202 -5.16 23.43 7.02
C GLY A 202 -4.91 22.76 8.37
N LEU A 203 -3.70 22.24 8.58
CA LEU A 203 -3.31 21.58 9.82
C LEU A 203 -3.18 22.54 11.00
N ASP A 204 -2.79 23.80 10.78
CA ASP A 204 -2.78 24.83 11.85
C ASP A 204 -4.18 25.05 12.45
N ARG A 205 -5.22 24.89 11.62
CA ARG A 205 -6.62 25.08 11.99
C ARG A 205 -7.31 23.80 12.47
N ILE A 206 -6.57 22.72 12.68
CA ILE A 206 -7.13 21.43 13.12
C ILE A 206 -7.86 21.53 14.47
N SER A 207 -7.47 22.49 15.31
CA SER A 207 -8.12 22.78 16.60
C SER A 207 -9.50 23.42 16.45
N GLU A 208 -9.80 24.02 15.30
CA GLU A 208 -11.11 24.63 14.99
C GLU A 208 -12.15 23.58 14.57
N VAL A 209 -11.72 22.33 14.28
CA VAL A 209 -12.63 21.24 13.93
C VAL A 209 -13.62 21.03 15.08
N PRO A 210 -14.94 21.02 14.82
CA PRO A 210 -15.96 20.86 15.86
C PRO A 210 -15.76 19.56 16.66
N ARG A 211 -15.80 19.69 17.99
CA ARG A 211 -15.69 18.57 18.92
C ARG A 211 -16.81 18.58 19.94
N LYS A 212 -17.17 17.38 20.38
CA LYS A 212 -18.12 17.09 21.45
C LYS A 212 -17.35 16.59 22.67
N SER A 213 -17.64 17.15 23.84
CA SER A 213 -17.07 16.68 25.11
C SER A 213 -17.58 15.26 25.46
N PRO A 214 -16.70 14.26 25.59
CA PRO A 214 -17.10 12.92 26.02
C PRO A 214 -17.62 12.89 27.46
N ALA A 215 -17.02 13.70 28.34
CA ALA A 215 -17.47 13.83 29.73
C ALA A 215 -18.89 14.42 29.80
N ALA A 216 -19.19 15.45 29.01
CA ALA A 216 -20.54 16.02 28.94
C ALA A 216 -21.57 14.99 28.43
N ALA A 217 -21.21 14.22 27.39
CA ALA A 217 -22.06 13.14 26.90
C ALA A 217 -22.33 12.08 27.98
N GLY A 218 -21.30 11.67 28.72
CA GLY A 218 -21.43 10.76 29.85
C GLY A 218 -22.34 11.31 30.95
N MET A 219 -22.11 12.55 31.40
CA MET A 219 -22.92 13.20 32.44
C MET A 219 -24.40 13.32 32.01
N MET A 220 -24.65 13.72 30.76
CA MET A 220 -26.02 13.78 30.23
C MET A 220 -26.70 12.42 30.28
N SER A 221 -26.02 11.35 29.83
CA SER A 221 -26.57 10.00 29.89
C SER A 221 -26.66 9.43 31.31
N ALA A 222 -25.86 9.93 32.25
CA ALA A 222 -25.95 9.58 33.66
C ALA A 222 -27.19 10.19 34.34
N VAL A 223 -27.59 11.39 33.91
CA VAL A 223 -28.84 12.04 34.38
C VAL A 223 -30.06 11.44 33.69
N LEU A 224 -29.96 11.21 32.38
CA LEU A 224 -31.08 10.74 31.56
C LEU A 224 -30.58 9.77 30.48
N PRO A 225 -30.96 8.49 30.53
CA PRO A 225 -30.54 7.51 29.54
C PRO A 225 -30.82 7.96 28.11
N GLY A 226 -29.76 7.99 27.29
CA GLY A 226 -29.85 8.38 25.89
C GLY A 226 -29.56 9.87 25.61
N ALA A 227 -29.54 10.74 26.62
CA ALA A 227 -29.32 12.17 26.41
C ALA A 227 -27.93 12.49 25.85
N GLY A 228 -26.89 11.76 26.27
CA GLY A 228 -25.54 11.90 25.72
C GLY A 228 -25.43 11.46 24.25
N GLN A 229 -26.18 10.42 23.86
CA GLN A 229 -26.30 10.00 22.46
C GLN A 229 -27.04 11.06 21.63
N ALA A 230 -28.12 11.63 22.16
CA ALA A 230 -28.85 12.72 21.51
C ALA A 230 -27.98 13.97 21.32
N TYR A 231 -27.15 14.31 22.32
CA TYR A 231 -26.15 15.37 22.22
C TYR A 231 -25.12 15.17 21.08
N CYS A 232 -24.82 13.91 20.76
CA CYS A 232 -23.99 13.49 19.63
C CYS A 232 -24.77 13.37 18.30
N GLY A 233 -26.07 13.67 18.29
CA GLY A 233 -26.95 13.55 17.13
C GLY A 233 -27.46 12.13 16.84
N GLU A 234 -27.22 11.16 17.72
CA GLU A 234 -27.62 9.76 17.55
C GLU A 234 -29.02 9.49 18.11
N TYR A 235 -30.05 10.16 17.59
CA TYR A 235 -31.41 10.13 18.14
C TYR A 235 -32.04 8.73 18.20
N GLY A 236 -31.76 7.86 17.23
CA GLY A 236 -32.24 6.47 17.27
C GLY A 236 -31.69 5.69 18.46
N ARG A 237 -30.39 5.84 18.75
CA ARG A 237 -29.75 5.22 19.93
C ARG A 237 -30.21 5.87 21.23
N ALA A 238 -30.41 7.19 21.23
CA ALA A 238 -30.96 7.91 22.36
C ALA A 238 -32.35 7.38 22.74
N ALA A 239 -33.24 7.22 21.76
CA ALA A 239 -34.59 6.72 21.98
C ALA A 239 -34.60 5.28 22.52
N VAL A 240 -33.80 4.38 21.94
CA VAL A 240 -33.67 3.00 22.43
C VAL A 240 -33.16 2.96 23.88
N ALA A 241 -32.12 3.75 24.18
CA ALA A 241 -31.60 3.83 25.54
C ALA A 241 -32.65 4.34 26.53
N PHE A 242 -33.35 5.43 26.20
CA PHE A 242 -34.40 5.99 27.05
C PHE A 242 -35.53 4.99 27.32
N LEU A 243 -36.06 4.36 26.27
CA LEU A 243 -37.18 3.43 26.38
C LEU A 243 -36.81 2.16 27.15
N LEU A 244 -35.66 1.55 26.87
CA LEU A 244 -35.25 0.32 27.54
C LEU A 244 -34.98 0.53 29.03
N ASN A 245 -34.28 1.61 29.40
CA ASN A 245 -34.07 1.93 30.83
C ASN A 245 -35.42 2.22 31.51
N GLY A 246 -36.34 2.91 30.83
CA GLY A 246 -37.70 3.14 31.33
C GLY A 246 -38.45 1.83 31.61
N VAL A 247 -38.41 0.87 30.69
CA VAL A 247 -39.05 -0.45 30.86
C VAL A 247 -38.42 -1.24 32.01
N PHE A 248 -37.09 -1.26 32.13
CA PHE A 248 -36.41 -1.99 33.20
C PHE A 248 -36.65 -1.36 34.58
N ILE A 249 -36.58 -0.03 34.69
CA ILE A 249 -36.90 0.68 35.94
C ILE A 249 -38.35 0.43 36.32
N TRP A 250 -39.29 0.51 35.36
CA TRP A 250 -40.70 0.24 35.62
C TRP A 250 -40.91 -1.20 36.12
N GLY A 251 -40.34 -2.21 35.44
CA GLY A 251 -40.45 -3.61 35.85
C GLY A 251 -39.82 -3.89 37.21
N MET A 252 -38.70 -3.24 37.53
CA MET A 252 -38.05 -3.32 38.84
C MET A 252 -38.96 -2.75 39.94
N VAL A 253 -39.46 -1.52 39.77
CA VAL A 253 -40.37 -0.86 40.73
C VAL A 253 -41.64 -1.68 40.94
N GLU A 254 -42.21 -2.21 39.85
CA GLU A 254 -43.43 -3.01 39.91
C GLU A 254 -43.22 -4.34 40.65
N SER A 255 -42.06 -4.98 40.46
CA SER A 255 -41.69 -6.21 41.16
C SER A 255 -41.63 -6.00 42.67
N PHE A 256 -40.99 -4.91 43.14
CA PHE A 256 -40.94 -4.59 44.56
C PHE A 256 -42.32 -4.22 45.13
N ARG A 257 -43.15 -3.50 44.38
CA ARG A 257 -44.53 -3.16 44.82
C ARG A 257 -45.40 -4.39 45.06
N HIS A 258 -45.16 -5.48 44.34
CA HIS A 258 -45.90 -6.74 44.46
C HIS A 258 -45.23 -7.76 45.38
N GLY A 259 -44.21 -7.35 46.14
CA GLY A 259 -43.49 -8.22 47.09
C GLY A 259 -42.63 -9.30 46.43
N ASN A 260 -42.30 -9.15 45.14
CA ASN A 260 -41.42 -10.07 44.42
C ASN A 260 -39.97 -9.58 44.47
N ASP A 261 -39.39 -9.59 45.68
CA ASP A 261 -38.09 -9.00 45.97
C ASP A 261 -36.93 -9.68 45.23
N ALA A 262 -37.03 -10.99 44.98
CA ALA A 262 -36.03 -11.73 44.23
C ALA A 262 -35.92 -11.23 42.78
N VAL A 263 -37.06 -11.07 42.09
CA VAL A 263 -37.08 -10.55 40.71
C VAL A 263 -36.68 -9.08 40.69
N GLY A 264 -37.17 -8.28 41.64
CA GLY A 264 -36.78 -6.87 41.79
C GLY A 264 -35.26 -6.71 41.98
N GLY A 265 -34.64 -7.54 42.83
CA GLY A 265 -33.19 -7.54 43.07
C GLY A 265 -32.38 -7.93 41.83
N ILE A 266 -32.81 -8.96 41.09
CA ILE A 266 -32.17 -9.36 39.83
C ILE A 266 -32.24 -8.22 38.80
N LEU A 267 -33.41 -7.59 38.65
CA LEU A 267 -33.60 -6.45 37.74
C LEU A 267 -32.76 -5.25 38.16
N ALA A 268 -32.64 -4.96 39.46
CA ALA A 268 -31.83 -3.85 39.96
C ALA A 268 -30.34 -4.02 39.60
N VAL A 269 -29.78 -5.22 39.82
CA VAL A 269 -28.38 -5.51 39.46
C VAL A 269 -28.17 -5.42 37.95
N PHE A 270 -29.09 -5.99 37.17
CA PHE A 270 -29.01 -5.93 35.72
C PHE A 270 -29.10 -4.49 35.20
N GLU A 271 -30.07 -3.71 35.67
CA GLU A 271 -30.27 -2.33 35.27
C GLU A 271 -29.08 -1.46 35.66
N ALA A 272 -28.48 -1.64 36.84
CA ALA A 272 -27.26 -0.91 37.22
C ALA A 272 -26.12 -1.14 36.22
N GLY A 273 -25.94 -2.39 35.76
CA GLY A 273 -24.96 -2.73 34.72
C GLY A 273 -25.31 -2.12 33.35
N TRP A 274 -26.57 -2.23 32.94
CA TRP A 274 -27.06 -1.70 31.67
C TRP A 274 -26.95 -0.18 31.60
N TYR A 275 -27.37 0.51 32.67
CA TYR A 275 -27.29 1.97 32.82
C TYR A 275 -25.84 2.45 32.73
N SER A 276 -24.93 1.78 33.43
CA SER A 276 -23.49 2.08 33.38
C SER A 276 -22.93 1.91 31.97
N ALA A 277 -23.28 0.83 31.27
CA ALA A 277 -22.87 0.61 29.89
C ALA A 277 -23.42 1.70 28.94
N ASN A 278 -24.65 2.18 29.18
CA ASN A 278 -25.24 3.26 28.40
C ASN A 278 -24.47 4.59 28.52
N ILE A 279 -23.96 4.92 29.72
CA ILE A 279 -23.10 6.09 29.95
C ILE A 279 -21.80 5.95 29.14
N LEU A 280 -21.13 4.80 29.22
CA LEU A 280 -19.90 4.55 28.46
C LEU A 280 -20.14 4.62 26.94
N ASN A 281 -21.29 4.13 26.48
CA ASN A 281 -21.69 4.24 25.07
C ASN A 281 -21.87 5.69 24.63
N ALA A 282 -22.38 6.57 25.49
CA ALA A 282 -22.48 8.00 25.19
C ALA A 282 -21.11 8.67 25.06
N VAL A 283 -20.18 8.36 25.97
CA VAL A 283 -18.77 8.81 25.90
C VAL A 283 -18.14 8.38 24.57
N ASN A 284 -18.27 7.09 24.22
CA ASN A 284 -17.78 6.53 22.96
C ASN A 284 -18.41 7.18 21.72
N SER A 285 -19.69 7.58 21.80
CA SER A 285 -20.38 8.27 20.71
C SER A 285 -19.77 9.65 20.44
N ALA A 286 -19.46 10.41 21.50
CA ALA A 286 -18.78 11.70 21.39
C ALA A 286 -17.36 11.55 20.81
N GLU A 287 -16.61 10.53 21.25
CA GLU A 287 -15.28 10.28 20.68
C GLU A 287 -15.32 9.87 19.20
N LYS A 288 -16.26 9.00 18.82
CA LYS A 288 -16.46 8.60 17.42
C LYS A 288 -16.85 9.79 16.56
N TYR A 289 -17.72 10.67 17.06
CA TYR A 289 -18.04 11.94 16.41
C TYR A 289 -16.77 12.77 16.16
N ASN A 290 -15.95 12.96 17.19
CA ASN A 290 -14.72 13.77 17.09
C ASN A 290 -13.74 13.19 16.06
N ARG A 291 -13.46 11.87 16.13
CA ARG A 291 -12.58 11.20 15.17
C ARG A 291 -13.09 11.31 13.74
N ARG A 292 -14.40 11.18 13.53
CA ARG A 292 -15.03 11.34 12.21
C ARG A 292 -14.86 12.75 11.68
N GLN A 293 -15.13 13.79 12.49
CA GLN A 293 -14.96 15.18 12.06
C GLN A 293 -13.50 15.50 11.69
N THR A 294 -12.54 15.08 12.51
CA THR A 294 -11.11 15.26 12.20
C THR A 294 -10.74 14.53 10.90
N ARG A 295 -11.19 13.28 10.73
CA ARG A 295 -10.91 12.50 9.52
C ARG A 295 -11.49 13.14 8.26
N GLU A 296 -12.76 13.53 8.28
CA GLU A 296 -13.43 14.19 7.15
C GLU A 296 -12.71 15.49 6.76
N TYR A 297 -12.28 16.27 7.76
CA TYR A 297 -11.51 17.48 7.55
C TYR A 297 -10.15 17.18 6.87
N LEU A 298 -9.40 16.21 7.38
CA LEU A 298 -8.11 15.82 6.78
C LEU A 298 -8.28 15.26 5.36
N GLU A 299 -9.30 14.43 5.11
CA GLU A 299 -9.57 13.86 3.79
C GLU A 299 -9.88 14.94 2.75
N GLY A 300 -10.64 15.98 3.09
CA GLY A 300 -10.88 17.06 2.14
C GLY A 300 -9.67 17.99 1.97
N LEU A 301 -8.78 18.13 2.98
CA LEU A 301 -7.49 18.83 2.80
C LEU A 301 -6.62 18.09 1.78
N GLU A 302 -6.58 16.76 1.85
CA GLU A 302 -5.82 15.94 0.89
C GLU A 302 -6.37 15.99 -0.54
N LYS A 303 -7.70 16.11 -0.69
CA LYS A 303 -8.39 16.22 -1.99
C LYS A 303 -8.30 17.62 -2.62
N GLY A 304 -7.82 18.63 -1.88
CA GLY A 304 -7.73 20.00 -2.37
C GLY A 304 -9.08 20.67 -2.60
N SER A 305 -10.17 20.15 -2.01
CA SER A 305 -11.48 20.79 -2.07
C SER A 305 -11.47 22.04 -1.19
N GLY A 306 -11.79 23.20 -1.77
CA GLY A 306 -11.92 24.45 -1.03
C GLY A 306 -12.97 24.32 0.07
N PHE A 307 -12.57 24.53 1.33
CA PHE A 307 -13.49 24.49 2.45
C PHE A 307 -13.97 25.91 2.77
N SER A 308 -15.29 26.10 2.83
CA SER A 308 -15.88 27.26 3.50
C SER A 308 -16.77 26.79 4.66
N LEU A 309 -16.65 27.46 5.80
CA LEU A 309 -17.67 27.42 6.83
C LEU A 309 -18.84 28.28 6.35
N ALA A 310 -19.95 27.65 5.96
CA ALA A 310 -21.20 28.34 5.67
C ALA A 310 -22.32 27.73 6.53
N PRO A 311 -23.30 28.51 6.99
CA PRO A 311 -24.52 27.95 7.56
C PRO A 311 -25.19 27.05 6.51
N SER A 312 -25.51 25.82 6.89
CA SER A 312 -26.17 24.86 6.01
C SER A 312 -27.46 24.38 6.68
N LEU A 313 -28.56 24.49 5.94
CA LEU A 313 -29.87 24.04 6.38
C LEU A 313 -30.02 22.56 6.06
N GLN A 314 -29.64 21.70 7.00
CA GLN A 314 -30.06 20.30 6.98
C GLN A 314 -31.45 20.23 7.62
N GLY A 315 -32.49 20.52 6.83
CA GLY A 315 -33.87 20.68 7.31
C GLY A 315 -34.16 22.09 7.86
N ARG A 316 -35.03 22.19 8.89
CA ARG A 316 -35.43 23.46 9.56
C ARG A 316 -34.49 23.92 10.68
N THR A 317 -33.43 23.17 10.97
CA THR A 317 -32.44 23.53 11.98
C THR A 317 -31.23 24.18 11.32
N PRO A 318 -30.83 25.41 11.71
CA PRO A 318 -29.55 25.95 11.28
C PRO A 318 -28.44 25.12 11.90
N VAL A 319 -27.69 24.41 11.07
CA VAL A 319 -26.48 23.69 11.47
C VAL A 319 -25.31 24.36 10.76
N ILE A 320 -24.20 24.55 11.46
CA ILE A 320 -22.93 24.82 10.76
C ILE A 320 -22.58 23.50 10.08
N ALA A 321 -22.79 23.42 8.77
CA ALA A 321 -22.51 22.21 8.02
C ALA A 321 -21.59 22.54 6.84
N TRP A 322 -20.66 21.64 6.62
CA TRP A 322 -19.62 21.75 5.62
C TRP A 322 -20.24 21.77 4.22
N ARG A 323 -19.88 22.78 3.41
CA ARG A 323 -20.16 22.78 1.97
C ARG A 323 -18.85 22.70 1.21
N TYR A 324 -18.81 21.78 0.25
CA TYR A 324 -17.80 21.78 -0.80
C TYR A 324 -17.96 23.06 -1.61
N VAL A 325 -16.91 23.87 -1.67
CA VAL A 325 -16.80 24.94 -2.65
C VAL A 325 -15.88 24.39 -3.74
N PHE A 326 -16.45 24.15 -4.92
CA PHE A 326 -15.69 23.90 -6.13
C PHE A 326 -15.06 25.21 -6.62
#